data_AF-A0A969NAE8-F1
#
_entry.id   AF-A0A969NAE8-F1
#
_cell.length_a   1.000
_cell.length_b   1.000
_cell.length_c   1.000
_cell.angle_alpha   90.00
_cell.angle_beta   90.00
_cell.angle_gamma   90.00
#
_symmetry.space_group_name_H-M   'P 1'
#
loop_
_entity.id
_entity.type
_entity.pdbx_description
1 polymer ?
#
loop_
_entity_poly.entity_id
_entity_poly.type
_entity_poly.pdbx_seq_one_letter_code
_entity_poly.pdbx_strand_id
1 'polypeptide(L)'
;MLKKISLIVLIIVLPTILFSQSASWNYRVNSGSLGYTYSWIDCTDGTELDQWSLDRGNMDDGRWNINWPFSFNIYDESYTPSDELSISTNGFIRFDGNASYDWREARDYMLAAIPSANFGQILCYGISDVNFLPANSKVYTKVTGSAPNRIFTIEFFEMGFYWAPNTYANVQVSFYETSNFIVIKVGDNNVSYEGAEIGLHSRVSPYFHYWQDIDNSAKDTWIEYIPSVATAYYKNSYVSFSGSQPSNTSFPTSAVSSGAAHDVLSFSITDAGGDGVPTKVSKIRIKNKFPANRADWSDCIAGGSAK
;
A
#
# COMPACT_ATOMS: atom_id res chain seq x y z
N MET A 1 -2.81 -71.63 0.93
CA MET A 1 -1.87 -70.83 0.12
C MET A 1 -2.46 -69.44 -0.08
N LEU A 2 -1.88 -68.41 0.55
CA LEU A 2 -2.37 -67.03 0.50
C LEU A 2 -2.17 -66.42 -0.91
N LYS A 3 -3.23 -65.84 -1.46
CA LYS A 3 -3.20 -65.03 -2.69
C LYS A 3 -2.55 -63.68 -2.37
N LYS A 4 -1.48 -63.34 -3.09
CA LYS A 4 -0.85 -62.01 -3.04
C LYS A 4 -1.78 -61.01 -3.73
N ILE A 5 -2.33 -60.07 -2.97
CA ILE A 5 -2.99 -58.87 -3.48
C ILE A 5 -1.90 -57.82 -3.63
N SER A 6 -1.50 -57.52 -4.86
CA SER A 6 -0.61 -56.38 -5.15
C SER A 6 -1.42 -55.09 -5.07
N LEU A 7 -1.14 -54.28 -4.04
CA LEU A 7 -1.64 -52.92 -3.92
C LEU A 7 -0.85 -52.02 -4.89
N ILE A 8 -1.49 -51.61 -5.99
CA ILE A 8 -0.95 -50.57 -6.87
C ILE A 8 -1.22 -49.24 -6.18
N VAL A 9 -0.17 -48.61 -5.63
CA VAL A 9 -0.23 -47.24 -5.14
C VAL A 9 -0.23 -46.33 -6.36
N LEU A 10 -1.40 -45.80 -6.71
CA LEU A 10 -1.54 -44.75 -7.72
C LEU A 10 -1.01 -43.45 -7.10
N ILE A 11 0.23 -43.07 -7.43
CA ILE A 11 0.77 -41.75 -7.11
C ILE A 11 0.01 -40.75 -7.99
N ILE A 12 -1.03 -40.13 -7.42
CA ILE A 12 -1.67 -38.97 -8.03
C ILE A 12 -0.68 -37.82 -7.85
N VAL A 13 0.12 -37.56 -8.88
CA VAL A 13 0.83 -36.29 -9.02
C VAL A 13 -0.24 -35.25 -9.32
N LEU A 14 -0.79 -34.63 -8.27
CA LEU A 14 -1.56 -33.41 -8.44
C LEU A 14 -0.62 -32.39 -9.08
N PRO A 15 -0.90 -31.87 -10.29
CA PRO A 15 -0.14 -30.75 -10.80
C PRO A 15 -0.31 -29.63 -9.79
N THR A 16 0.81 -29.16 -9.22
CA THR A 16 0.83 -27.89 -8.51
C THR A 16 0.34 -26.86 -9.50
N ILE A 17 -0.86 -26.34 -9.27
CA ILE A 17 -1.38 -25.21 -10.03
C ILE A 17 -0.46 -24.05 -9.66
N LEU A 18 0.53 -23.79 -10.50
CA LEU A 18 1.24 -22.52 -10.48
C LEU A 18 0.18 -21.51 -10.89
N PHE A 19 -0.38 -20.77 -9.92
CA PHE A 19 -1.15 -19.59 -10.23
C PHE A 19 -0.23 -18.68 -11.04
N SER A 20 -0.60 -18.46 -12.30
CA SER A 20 0.10 -17.51 -13.17
C SER A 20 -0.17 -16.13 -12.60
N GLN A 21 0.81 -15.57 -11.89
CA GLN A 21 0.76 -14.18 -11.45
C GLN A 21 0.66 -13.26 -12.66
N SER A 22 -0.26 -12.31 -12.58
CA SER A 22 -0.49 -11.35 -13.65
C SER A 22 -0.08 -9.94 -13.21
N ALA A 23 0.52 -9.20 -14.13
CA ALA A 23 0.63 -7.76 -14.01
C ALA A 23 0.48 -7.15 -15.39
N SER A 24 -0.31 -6.07 -15.45
CA SER A 24 -0.67 -5.37 -16.69
C SER A 24 -0.40 -3.87 -16.61
N TRP A 25 -0.02 -3.37 -15.43
CA TRP A 25 0.22 -1.95 -15.15
C TRP A 25 1.32 -1.74 -14.11
N ASN A 26 1.91 -0.53 -14.08
CA ASN A 26 2.88 -0.10 -13.07
C ASN A 26 2.31 1.00 -12.19
N TYR A 27 2.72 1.07 -10.93
CA TYR A 27 2.34 2.16 -10.03
C TYR A 27 2.85 3.51 -10.55
N ARG A 28 2.05 4.57 -10.38
CA ARG A 28 2.60 5.93 -10.36
C ARG A 28 3.23 6.17 -9.00
N VAL A 29 4.30 6.94 -8.96
CA VAL A 29 5.00 7.22 -7.70
C VAL A 29 5.07 8.71 -7.39
N ASN A 30 5.01 9.03 -6.11
CA ASN A 30 5.43 10.31 -5.55
C ASN A 30 6.45 10.04 -4.45
N SER A 31 7.37 10.96 -4.22
CA SER A 31 8.29 10.89 -3.08
C SER A 31 8.48 12.26 -2.45
N GLY A 32 8.98 12.28 -1.22
CA GLY A 32 9.24 13.52 -0.51
C GLY A 32 9.79 13.31 0.89
N SER A 33 9.81 14.38 1.68
CA SER A 33 10.20 14.36 3.09
C SER A 33 8.99 14.16 4.00
N LEU A 34 9.20 13.51 5.14
CA LEU A 34 8.19 13.35 6.20
C LEU A 34 7.89 14.70 6.88
N GLY A 35 6.74 14.78 7.55
CA GLY A 35 6.27 15.96 8.29
C GLY A 35 5.26 16.83 7.56
N TYR A 36 5.01 16.57 6.27
CA TYR A 36 3.99 17.29 5.47
C TYR A 36 2.87 16.35 5.00
N THR A 37 3.18 15.44 4.07
CA THR A 37 2.21 14.49 3.51
C THR A 37 2.05 13.26 4.39
N TYR A 38 3.18 12.71 4.85
CA TYR A 38 3.22 11.55 5.73
C TYR A 38 4.05 11.86 6.97
N SER A 39 3.68 11.20 8.06
CA SER A 39 4.42 11.14 9.31
C SER A 39 4.63 9.68 9.69
N TRP A 40 5.57 9.44 10.60
CA TRP A 40 5.71 8.15 11.27
C TRP A 40 4.40 7.77 11.97
N ILE A 41 4.04 6.49 11.88
CA ILE A 41 2.97 5.89 12.69
C ILE A 41 3.66 5.12 13.80
N ASP A 42 3.46 5.54 15.04
CA ASP A 42 3.96 4.81 16.21
C ASP A 42 3.27 3.44 16.28
N CYS A 43 4.07 2.38 16.20
CA CYS A 43 3.61 0.99 16.22
C CYS A 43 3.94 0.27 17.54
N THR A 44 4.48 0.96 18.55
CA THR A 44 4.97 0.35 19.80
C THR A 44 3.87 -0.26 20.70
N ASP A 45 2.62 0.14 20.50
CA ASP A 45 1.41 -0.45 21.10
C ASP A 45 0.74 -1.52 20.21
N GLY A 46 1.39 -1.88 19.08
CA GLY A 46 0.98 -2.90 18.14
C GLY A 46 1.41 -4.31 18.55
N THR A 47 1.42 -5.23 17.58
CA THR A 47 1.93 -6.60 17.77
C THR A 47 3.40 -6.66 17.39
N GLU A 48 4.27 -7.04 18.33
CA GLU A 48 5.68 -7.33 18.05
C GLU A 48 5.81 -8.67 17.32
N LEU A 49 6.56 -8.68 16.23
CA LEU A 49 7.01 -9.88 15.55
C LEU A 49 8.42 -10.21 16.03
N ASP A 50 8.50 -11.17 16.95
CA ASP A 50 9.74 -11.62 17.58
C ASP A 50 10.16 -13.04 17.13
N GLN A 51 11.24 -13.56 17.71
CA GLN A 51 11.77 -14.91 17.44
C GLN A 51 10.74 -16.03 17.71
N TRP A 52 9.76 -15.81 18.57
CA TRP A 52 8.75 -16.81 18.95
C TRP A 52 7.52 -16.78 18.05
N SER A 53 7.35 -15.71 17.28
CA SER A 53 6.29 -15.55 16.29
C SER A 53 6.70 -15.92 14.86
N LEU A 54 7.98 -16.28 14.62
CA LEU A 54 8.46 -16.71 13.32
C LEU A 54 7.74 -17.99 12.85
N ASP A 55 7.31 -18.00 11.58
CA ASP A 55 6.83 -19.22 10.91
C ASP A 55 7.99 -20.19 10.69
N ARG A 56 9.16 -19.66 10.32
CA ARG A 56 10.35 -20.46 10.03
C ARG A 56 11.63 -19.66 10.22
N GLY A 57 12.70 -20.37 10.58
CA GLY A 57 14.05 -19.81 10.65
C GLY A 57 14.35 -19.12 11.98
N ASN A 58 15.13 -18.04 11.92
CA ASN A 58 15.50 -17.22 13.08
C ASN A 58 15.48 -15.73 12.71
N MET A 59 15.89 -14.85 13.63
CA MET A 59 15.91 -13.39 13.42
C MET A 59 16.92 -12.90 12.35
N ASP A 60 17.64 -13.79 11.66
CA ASP A 60 18.64 -13.50 10.62
C ASP A 60 18.20 -14.12 9.28
N ASP A 61 17.92 -15.43 9.31
CA ASP A 61 17.44 -16.23 8.19
C ASP A 61 16.07 -16.82 8.53
N GLY A 62 15.03 -15.98 8.56
CA GLY A 62 13.68 -16.40 8.89
C GLY A 62 12.58 -15.63 8.17
N ARG A 63 11.35 -15.95 8.51
CA ARG A 63 10.17 -15.23 8.04
C ARG A 63 9.01 -15.28 9.03
N TRP A 64 8.19 -14.24 8.98
CA TRP A 64 6.86 -14.21 9.58
C TRP A 64 5.79 -14.35 8.51
N ASN A 65 4.67 -14.97 8.86
CA ASN A 65 3.47 -15.02 8.04
C ASN A 65 2.35 -14.36 8.83
N ILE A 66 1.70 -13.36 8.25
CA ILE A 66 0.62 -12.62 8.90
C ILE A 66 -0.56 -12.43 7.95
N ASN A 67 -1.77 -12.58 8.45
CA ASN A 67 -2.98 -12.36 7.65
C ASN A 67 -3.15 -10.88 7.30
N TRP A 68 -3.71 -10.62 6.12
CA TRP A 68 -4.14 -9.29 5.78
C TRP A 68 -5.27 -8.81 6.72
N PRO A 69 -5.21 -7.59 7.26
CA PRO A 69 -6.28 -7.08 8.14
C PRO A 69 -7.52 -6.59 7.38
N PHE A 70 -7.39 -6.42 6.06
CA PHE A 70 -8.44 -6.00 5.13
C PHE A 70 -8.08 -6.42 3.72
N SER A 71 -9.08 -6.43 2.83
CA SER A 71 -8.81 -6.68 1.41
C SER A 71 -7.94 -5.58 0.81
N PHE A 72 -6.94 -5.97 0.01
CA PHE A 72 -5.98 -5.06 -0.59
C PHE A 72 -5.54 -5.57 -1.97
N ASN A 73 -5.38 -4.67 -2.92
CA ASN A 73 -4.99 -5.00 -4.29
C ASN A 73 -3.54 -4.58 -4.54
N ILE A 74 -2.76 -5.48 -5.13
CA ILE A 74 -1.39 -5.21 -5.56
C ILE A 74 -1.22 -5.72 -6.98
N TYR A 75 -0.90 -4.82 -7.92
CA TYR A 75 -0.95 -5.11 -9.35
C TYR A 75 -2.33 -5.69 -9.77
N ASP A 76 -2.37 -6.81 -10.49
CA ASP A 76 -3.62 -7.44 -10.92
C ASP A 76 -4.17 -8.45 -9.89
N GLU A 77 -3.51 -8.59 -8.75
CA GLU A 77 -3.88 -9.55 -7.71
C GLU A 77 -4.62 -8.88 -6.55
N SER A 78 -5.59 -9.59 -6.00
CA SER A 78 -6.39 -9.16 -4.86
C SER A 78 -6.18 -10.10 -3.68
N TYR A 79 -5.82 -9.52 -2.54
CA TYR A 79 -5.67 -10.23 -1.27
C TYR A 79 -6.83 -9.92 -0.35
N THR A 80 -7.21 -10.89 0.46
CA THR A 80 -8.32 -10.83 1.41
C THR A 80 -7.83 -11.18 2.81
N PRO A 81 -8.64 -11.00 3.87
CA PRO A 81 -8.24 -11.38 5.22
C PRO A 81 -7.94 -12.87 5.43
N SER A 82 -8.32 -13.76 4.49
CA SER A 82 -7.90 -15.17 4.53
C SER A 82 -6.52 -15.42 3.90
N ASP A 83 -5.97 -14.45 3.20
CA ASP A 83 -4.63 -14.51 2.60
C ASP A 83 -3.59 -13.99 3.60
N GLU A 84 -2.34 -14.41 3.41
CA GLU A 84 -1.20 -14.00 4.22
C GLU A 84 -0.20 -13.21 3.37
N LEU A 85 0.44 -12.22 3.99
CA LEU A 85 1.72 -11.71 3.50
C LEU A 85 2.85 -12.36 4.32
N SER A 86 3.98 -12.61 3.68
CA SER A 86 5.15 -13.24 4.28
C SER A 86 6.31 -12.26 4.32
N ILE A 87 6.78 -11.93 5.52
CA ILE A 87 7.86 -10.97 5.77
C ILE A 87 9.15 -11.76 5.95
N SER A 88 10.10 -11.63 5.04
CA SER A 88 11.44 -12.21 5.21
C SER A 88 12.28 -11.34 6.12
N THR A 89 13.11 -11.92 6.98
CA THR A 89 14.13 -11.13 7.70
C THR A 89 15.08 -10.43 6.74
N ASN A 90 15.31 -11.01 5.55
CA ASN A 90 16.22 -10.58 4.50
C ASN A 90 15.72 -9.40 3.65
N GLY A 91 14.95 -8.47 4.24
CA GLY A 91 14.70 -7.15 3.64
C GLY A 91 13.55 -7.07 2.62
N PHE A 92 12.64 -8.05 2.59
CA PHE A 92 11.49 -8.01 1.67
C PHE A 92 10.22 -8.67 2.23
N ILE A 93 9.09 -8.25 1.69
CA ILE A 93 7.77 -8.84 1.92
C ILE A 93 7.33 -9.51 0.62
N ARG A 94 6.86 -10.75 0.71
CA ARG A 94 6.22 -11.48 -0.38
C ARG A 94 4.71 -11.56 -0.15
N PHE A 95 3.95 -11.28 -1.19
CA PHE A 95 2.48 -11.18 -1.08
C PHE A 95 1.75 -12.46 -1.51
N ASP A 96 2.40 -13.30 -2.32
CA ASP A 96 1.75 -14.39 -3.06
C ASP A 96 2.28 -15.78 -2.69
N GLY A 97 2.83 -15.90 -1.48
CA GLY A 97 3.40 -17.13 -0.97
C GLY A 97 4.41 -16.86 0.14
N ASN A 98 5.08 -17.92 0.58
CA ASN A 98 6.10 -17.77 1.60
C ASN A 98 7.35 -17.09 1.05
N ALA A 99 7.83 -16.09 1.78
CA ALA A 99 9.10 -15.46 1.49
C ALA A 99 10.24 -16.47 1.67
N SER A 100 11.26 -16.34 0.82
CA SER A 100 12.52 -17.03 1.03
C SER A 100 13.21 -16.45 2.25
N TYR A 101 13.89 -17.33 3.00
CA TYR A 101 14.74 -16.95 4.12
C TYR A 101 16.21 -17.30 3.85
N ASP A 102 16.57 -17.61 2.59
CA ASP A 102 17.98 -17.78 2.19
C ASP A 102 18.57 -16.42 1.83
N TRP A 103 19.44 -15.91 2.69
CA TRP A 103 20.16 -14.65 2.47
C TRP A 103 20.86 -14.56 1.12
N ARG A 104 21.30 -15.68 0.52
CA ARG A 104 21.96 -15.66 -0.80
C ARG A 104 21.02 -15.23 -1.90
N GLU A 105 19.77 -15.68 -1.82
CA GLU A 105 18.76 -15.29 -2.81
C GLU A 105 18.47 -13.79 -2.69
N ALA A 106 18.36 -13.26 -1.46
CA ALA A 106 18.04 -11.86 -1.23
C ALA A 106 19.20 -10.94 -1.61
N ARG A 107 20.43 -11.27 -1.20
CA ARG A 107 21.65 -10.51 -1.51
C ARG A 107 21.90 -10.37 -3.02
N ASP A 108 21.63 -11.44 -3.78
CA ASP A 108 21.89 -11.45 -5.23
C ASP A 108 20.68 -10.90 -6.03
N TYR A 109 19.60 -10.51 -5.35
CA TYR A 109 18.41 -9.95 -5.99
C TYR A 109 18.65 -8.50 -6.40
N MET A 110 18.30 -8.18 -7.65
CA MET A 110 18.32 -6.82 -8.17
C MET A 110 16.94 -6.51 -8.74
N LEU A 111 16.27 -5.50 -8.18
CA LEU A 111 14.89 -5.13 -8.49
C LEU A 111 14.78 -4.53 -9.90
N ALA A 112 15.86 -3.92 -10.40
CA ALA A 112 15.97 -3.42 -11.78
C ALA A 112 16.39 -4.50 -12.80
N ALA A 113 16.82 -5.68 -12.36
CA ALA A 113 17.19 -6.77 -13.25
C ALA A 113 15.97 -7.62 -13.63
N ILE A 114 16.06 -8.33 -14.76
CA ILE A 114 15.01 -9.24 -15.24
C ILE A 114 14.63 -10.20 -14.11
N PRO A 115 13.32 -10.41 -13.82
CA PRO A 115 12.87 -11.16 -12.65
C PRO A 115 13.55 -12.52 -12.56
N SER A 116 14.24 -12.76 -11.45
CA SER A 116 14.49 -14.14 -11.05
C SER A 116 13.11 -14.73 -10.76
N ALA A 117 12.79 -15.87 -11.37
CA ALA A 117 11.47 -16.49 -11.26
C ALA A 117 11.09 -16.89 -9.82
N ASN A 118 12.00 -16.73 -8.85
CA ASN A 118 11.95 -17.28 -7.50
C ASN A 118 11.27 -16.36 -6.47
N PHE A 119 11.28 -15.04 -6.67
CA PHE A 119 10.86 -14.10 -5.61
C PHE A 119 9.36 -13.85 -5.49
N GLY A 120 8.55 -14.16 -6.51
CA GLY A 120 7.13 -13.80 -6.48
C GLY A 120 6.90 -12.29 -6.67
N GLN A 121 5.72 -11.83 -6.30
CA GLN A 121 5.33 -10.44 -6.15
C GLN A 121 5.80 -9.95 -4.77
N ILE A 122 6.70 -8.97 -4.77
CA ILE A 122 7.40 -8.52 -3.57
C ILE A 122 7.43 -7.01 -3.40
N LEU A 123 7.56 -6.58 -2.16
CA LEU A 123 8.02 -5.25 -1.76
C LEU A 123 9.38 -5.40 -1.08
N CYS A 124 10.38 -4.68 -1.57
CA CYS A 124 11.70 -4.61 -0.95
C CYS A 124 11.74 -3.38 -0.05
N TYR A 125 12.15 -3.58 1.20
CA TYR A 125 12.33 -2.51 2.19
C TYR A 125 13.81 -2.32 2.54
N GLY A 126 14.71 -2.80 1.66
CA GLY A 126 16.15 -2.94 1.87
C GLY A 126 16.60 -4.38 1.62
N ILE A 127 16.20 -4.98 0.49
CA ILE A 127 16.44 -6.42 0.23
C ILE A 127 17.94 -6.73 0.23
N SER A 128 18.38 -7.60 1.14
CA SER A 128 19.79 -7.99 1.34
C SER A 128 19.87 -9.09 2.40
N ASP A 129 21.04 -9.27 3.01
CA ASP A 129 21.30 -10.10 4.20
C ASP A 129 20.96 -9.32 5.49
N VAL A 130 19.68 -8.97 5.64
CA VAL A 130 19.12 -8.16 6.74
C VAL A 130 18.74 -9.06 7.92
N ASN A 131 18.94 -8.55 9.14
CA ASN A 131 18.60 -9.26 10.36
C ASN A 131 18.08 -8.36 11.48
N PHE A 132 17.52 -9.01 12.49
CA PHE A 132 16.95 -8.40 13.69
C PHE A 132 17.61 -8.97 14.96
N LEU A 133 18.90 -9.34 14.84
CA LEU A 133 19.73 -9.81 15.97
C LEU A 133 20.22 -8.71 16.91
N PRO A 134 20.47 -7.44 16.48
CA PRO A 134 20.85 -6.39 17.41
C PRO A 134 19.82 -6.25 18.54
N ALA A 135 20.29 -6.01 19.76
CA ALA A 135 19.45 -6.10 20.97
C ALA A 135 18.20 -5.18 20.95
N ASN A 136 18.29 -4.07 20.23
CA ASN A 136 17.23 -3.08 20.11
C ASN A 136 16.39 -3.24 18.85
N SER A 137 16.74 -4.14 17.91
CA SER A 137 15.96 -4.35 16.69
C SER A 137 14.56 -4.84 17.05
N LYS A 138 13.55 -4.26 16.40
CA LYS A 138 12.14 -4.61 16.62
C LYS A 138 11.39 -4.60 15.29
N VAL A 139 10.42 -5.50 15.18
CA VAL A 139 9.44 -5.48 14.10
C VAL A 139 8.07 -5.37 14.73
N TYR A 140 7.31 -4.33 14.39
CA TYR A 140 5.94 -4.13 14.87
C TYR A 140 4.95 -4.13 13.73
N THR A 141 3.75 -4.63 14.00
CA THR A 141 2.60 -4.50 13.11
C THR A 141 1.45 -3.80 13.81
N LYS A 142 0.78 -2.88 13.12
CA LYS A 142 -0.33 -2.12 13.68
C LYS A 142 -1.37 -1.78 12.62
N VAL A 143 -2.64 -1.93 12.97
CA VAL A 143 -3.77 -1.39 12.20
C VAL A 143 -4.26 -0.14 12.90
N THR A 144 -4.28 0.98 12.18
CA THR A 144 -4.84 2.26 12.66
C THR A 144 -6.08 2.65 11.88
N GLY A 145 -6.91 3.52 12.45
CA GLY A 145 -8.17 3.96 11.86
C GLY A 145 -9.30 2.95 12.03
N SER A 146 -10.38 3.14 11.28
CA SER A 146 -11.56 2.28 11.27
C SER A 146 -12.00 2.03 9.84
N ALA A 147 -12.62 0.87 9.60
CA ALA A 147 -13.08 0.51 8.27
C ALA A 147 -14.05 1.59 7.73
N PRO A 148 -13.97 1.95 6.44
CA PRO A 148 -13.11 1.40 5.40
C PRO A 148 -11.77 2.15 5.21
N ASN A 149 -11.37 2.99 6.18
CA ASN A 149 -10.18 3.85 6.08
C ASN A 149 -9.09 3.40 7.06
N ARG A 150 -8.83 2.09 7.14
CA ARG A 150 -7.72 1.56 7.94
C ARG A 150 -6.39 1.73 7.24
N ILE A 151 -5.33 1.80 8.04
CA ILE A 151 -3.94 1.73 7.58
C ILE A 151 -3.30 0.56 8.30
N PHE A 152 -2.79 -0.40 7.54
CA PHE A 152 -1.96 -1.47 8.07
C PHE A 152 -0.50 -1.09 7.93
N THR A 153 0.22 -1.04 9.03
CA THR A 153 1.61 -0.60 9.08
C THR A 153 2.49 -1.70 9.64
N ILE A 154 3.64 -1.91 9.00
CA ILE A 154 4.74 -2.75 9.46
C ILE A 154 5.93 -1.81 9.68
N GLU A 155 6.47 -1.80 10.90
CA GLU A 155 7.63 -1.02 11.28
C GLU A 155 8.82 -1.97 11.50
N PHE A 156 9.94 -1.64 10.86
CA PHE A 156 11.23 -2.29 11.00
C PHE A 156 12.16 -1.28 11.69
N PHE A 157 12.33 -1.44 13.00
CA PHE A 157 13.12 -0.54 13.84
C PHE A 157 14.51 -1.13 14.09
N GLU A 158 15.54 -0.32 13.85
CA GLU A 158 16.95 -0.66 13.98
C GLU A 158 17.33 -2.01 13.35
N MET A 159 16.84 -2.30 12.14
CA MET A 159 17.21 -3.54 11.43
C MET A 159 18.70 -3.52 11.09
N GLY A 160 19.40 -4.62 11.33
CA GLY A 160 20.83 -4.78 11.06
C GLY A 160 21.12 -5.41 9.70
N PHE A 161 22.39 -5.33 9.28
CA PHE A 161 22.89 -5.95 8.04
C PHE A 161 24.10 -6.82 8.38
N TYR A 162 24.09 -8.10 7.99
CA TYR A 162 25.06 -9.10 8.47
C TYR A 162 26.53 -8.71 8.21
N TRP A 163 26.82 -8.23 7.00
CA TRP A 163 28.18 -7.88 6.57
C TRP A 163 28.65 -6.50 7.05
N ALA A 164 27.79 -5.75 7.71
CA ALA A 164 28.06 -4.40 8.18
C ALA A 164 27.67 -4.27 9.67
N PRO A 165 28.45 -4.89 10.58
CA PRO A 165 28.17 -4.83 12.01
C PRO A 165 28.14 -3.37 12.48
N ASN A 166 27.19 -3.03 13.35
CA ASN A 166 26.89 -1.67 13.82
C ASN A 166 26.20 -0.76 12.79
N THR A 167 25.75 -1.30 11.66
CA THR A 167 24.77 -0.60 10.82
C THR A 167 23.34 -0.89 11.26
N TYR A 168 22.47 0.08 11.06
CA TYR A 168 21.05 -0.01 11.29
C TYR A 168 20.28 0.79 10.23
N ALA A 169 19.02 0.41 10.01
CA ALA A 169 18.07 1.23 9.30
C ALA A 169 16.68 1.16 9.94
N ASN A 170 15.97 2.29 9.92
CA ASN A 170 14.57 2.38 10.30
C ASN A 170 13.71 2.49 9.04
N VAL A 171 12.77 1.56 8.85
CA VAL A 171 11.84 1.57 7.71
C VAL A 171 10.43 1.28 8.17
N GLN A 172 9.45 1.93 7.55
CA GLN A 172 8.04 1.64 7.78
C GLN A 172 7.30 1.47 6.45
N VAL A 173 6.51 0.41 6.35
CA VAL A 173 5.66 0.09 5.20
C VAL A 173 4.21 0.22 5.63
N SER A 174 3.41 1.00 4.91
CA SER A 174 1.99 1.24 5.19
C SER A 174 1.11 0.93 3.98
N PHE A 175 0.04 0.17 4.21
CA PHE A 175 -0.99 -0.18 3.23
C PHE A 175 -2.29 0.54 3.59
N TYR A 176 -2.86 1.30 2.66
CA TYR A 176 -4.06 2.13 2.88
C TYR A 176 -5.31 1.48 2.29
N GLU A 177 -6.23 1.00 3.14
CA GLU A 177 -7.37 0.14 2.78
C GLU A 177 -8.18 0.64 1.56
N THR A 178 -8.74 1.85 1.63
CA THR A 178 -9.61 2.35 0.53
C THR A 178 -8.84 2.73 -0.73
N SER A 179 -7.66 3.33 -0.60
CA SER A 179 -6.94 3.88 -1.76
C SER A 179 -6.06 2.86 -2.46
N ASN A 180 -5.76 1.73 -1.81
CA ASN A 180 -4.75 0.77 -2.22
C ASN A 180 -3.36 1.39 -2.42
N PHE A 181 -3.09 2.49 -1.67
CA PHE A 181 -1.76 3.09 -1.68
C PHE A 181 -0.83 2.27 -0.81
N ILE A 182 0.40 2.13 -1.26
CA ILE A 182 1.50 1.59 -0.48
C ILE A 182 2.48 2.73 -0.23
N VAL A 183 2.91 2.92 1.02
CA VAL A 183 3.89 3.95 1.37
C VAL A 183 5.05 3.29 2.07
N ILE A 184 6.26 3.52 1.58
CA ILE A 184 7.50 3.12 2.24
C ILE A 184 8.16 4.39 2.78
N LYS A 185 8.55 4.39 4.05
CA LYS A 185 9.23 5.50 4.73
C LYS A 185 10.60 5.01 5.19
N VAL A 186 11.62 5.82 5.01
CA VAL A 186 12.98 5.54 5.48
C VAL A 186 13.37 6.63 6.48
N GLY A 187 13.81 6.20 7.66
CA GLY A 187 14.21 7.06 8.75
C GLY A 187 15.71 7.14 8.92
N ASP A 188 16.14 7.28 10.17
CA ASP A 188 17.54 7.20 10.53
C ASP A 188 18.14 5.86 10.10
N ASN A 189 19.31 5.94 9.47
CA ASN A 189 20.12 4.82 9.09
C ASN A 189 21.60 5.26 9.02
N ASN A 190 22.51 4.29 9.09
CA ASN A 190 23.95 4.49 8.88
C ASN A 190 24.53 3.41 7.97
N VAL A 191 23.69 2.85 7.10
CA VAL A 191 24.10 1.83 6.12
C VAL A 191 25.04 2.49 5.11
N SER A 192 26.13 1.80 4.78
CA SER A 192 27.18 2.28 3.87
C SER A 192 27.52 1.26 2.79
N TYR A 193 26.63 0.31 2.56
CA TYR A 193 26.76 -0.77 1.60
C TYR A 193 25.66 -0.65 0.54
N GLU A 194 26.07 -0.70 -0.74
CA GLU A 194 25.19 -0.64 -1.92
C GLU A 194 24.43 -1.95 -2.12
N GLY A 195 23.23 -1.88 -2.71
CA GLY A 195 22.43 -3.06 -3.09
C GLY A 195 21.36 -3.46 -2.08
N ALA A 196 21.19 -2.73 -0.98
CA ALA A 196 20.01 -2.85 -0.12
C ALA A 196 18.81 -2.12 -0.73
N GLU A 197 18.26 -2.68 -1.82
CA GLU A 197 17.31 -1.98 -2.69
C GLU A 197 15.92 -1.84 -2.03
N ILE A 198 15.29 -0.68 -2.23
CA ILE A 198 13.89 -0.41 -1.86
C ILE A 198 13.05 -0.29 -3.13
N GLY A 199 11.91 -0.97 -3.15
CA GLY A 199 11.04 -0.93 -4.32
C GLY A 199 9.87 -1.91 -4.28
N LEU A 200 9.22 -2.07 -5.42
CA LEU A 200 8.11 -2.99 -5.61
C LEU A 200 8.28 -3.74 -6.93
N HIS A 201 8.06 -5.05 -6.95
CA HIS A 201 8.25 -5.88 -8.14
C HIS A 201 7.10 -6.88 -8.28
N SER A 202 6.46 -6.93 -9.46
CA SER A 202 5.29 -7.78 -9.70
C SER A 202 5.57 -9.25 -10.02
N ARG A 203 6.86 -9.58 -10.19
CA ARG A 203 7.43 -10.78 -10.85
C ARG A 203 7.35 -10.78 -12.39
N VAL A 204 6.48 -9.97 -12.97
CA VAL A 204 6.26 -9.92 -14.40
C VAL A 204 7.00 -8.72 -14.97
N SER A 205 7.87 -8.93 -15.96
CA SER A 205 8.51 -7.83 -16.68
C SER A 205 7.48 -7.12 -17.59
N PRO A 206 7.47 -5.78 -17.68
CA PRO A 206 8.38 -4.80 -17.07
C PRO A 206 7.79 -4.14 -15.81
N TYR A 207 6.96 -4.86 -15.06
CA TYR A 207 6.15 -4.28 -13.99
C TYR A 207 6.89 -4.32 -12.64
N PHE A 208 7.73 -3.31 -12.44
CA PHE A 208 8.46 -3.07 -11.21
C PHE A 208 8.76 -1.58 -11.05
N HIS A 209 9.18 -1.20 -9.86
CA HIS A 209 9.72 0.13 -9.58
C HIS A 209 10.83 0.02 -8.53
N TYR A 210 12.05 0.36 -8.93
CA TYR A 210 13.17 0.62 -8.04
C TYR A 210 13.12 2.08 -7.58
N TRP A 211 13.19 2.33 -6.27
CA TRP A 211 13.24 3.68 -5.73
C TRP A 211 14.68 4.15 -5.49
N GLN A 212 15.36 3.48 -4.56
CA GLN A 212 16.71 3.81 -4.10
C GLN A 212 17.25 2.67 -3.24
N ASP A 213 18.54 2.68 -2.97
CA ASP A 213 19.18 1.87 -1.94
C ASP A 213 19.07 2.56 -0.57
N ILE A 214 19.13 1.77 0.51
CA ILE A 214 19.12 2.34 1.87
C ILE A 214 20.30 3.28 2.11
N ASP A 215 21.51 2.94 1.66
CA ASP A 215 22.72 3.75 1.88
C ASP A 215 22.66 5.15 1.22
N ASN A 216 21.85 5.28 0.17
CA ASN A 216 21.60 6.52 -0.57
C ASN A 216 20.34 7.25 -0.09
N SER A 217 19.63 6.72 0.90
CA SER A 217 18.40 7.32 1.39
C SER A 217 18.67 8.55 2.25
N ALA A 218 18.03 9.67 1.89
CA ALA A 218 17.97 10.80 2.82
C ALA A 218 17.08 10.43 4.01
N LYS A 219 17.51 10.83 5.22
CA LYS A 219 16.74 10.67 6.45
C LYS A 219 15.33 11.26 6.28
N ASP A 220 14.35 10.55 6.86
CA ASP A 220 12.96 10.98 6.93
C ASP A 220 12.35 11.26 5.55
N THR A 221 12.52 10.30 4.64
CA THR A 221 11.93 10.34 3.30
C THR A 221 10.87 9.26 3.11
N TRP A 222 10.04 9.44 2.09
CA TRP A 222 9.02 8.47 1.72
C TRP A 222 8.86 8.36 0.22
N ILE A 223 8.35 7.20 -0.20
CA ILE A 223 7.75 6.96 -1.52
C ILE A 223 6.33 6.44 -1.35
N GLU A 224 5.42 6.97 -2.15
CA GLU A 224 4.03 6.53 -2.27
C GLU A 224 3.86 5.85 -3.63
N TYR A 225 3.29 4.65 -3.61
CA TYR A 225 2.87 3.89 -4.77
C TYR A 225 1.37 4.03 -4.95
N ILE A 226 0.97 4.68 -6.05
CA ILE A 226 -0.41 4.95 -6.44
C ILE A 226 -0.80 4.00 -7.58
N PRO A 227 -1.81 3.12 -7.39
CA PRO A 227 -2.29 2.25 -8.46
C PRO A 227 -2.63 3.02 -9.74
N SER A 228 -2.16 2.51 -10.88
CA SER A 228 -2.41 3.12 -12.19
C SER A 228 -3.66 2.60 -12.88
N VAL A 229 -4.15 1.42 -12.49
CA VAL A 229 -5.53 1.05 -12.78
C VAL A 229 -6.38 2.19 -12.30
N ALA A 230 -7.13 2.76 -13.24
CA ALA A 230 -8.25 3.60 -12.92
C ALA A 230 -8.97 2.88 -11.78
N THR A 231 -9.00 3.47 -10.58
CA THR A 231 -10.24 3.42 -9.78
C THR A 231 -11.30 3.54 -10.82
N ALA A 232 -12.05 2.46 -11.11
CA ALA A 232 -12.89 2.38 -12.30
C ALA A 232 -13.62 3.70 -12.39
N TYR A 233 -13.12 4.59 -13.24
CA TYR A 233 -13.67 5.91 -13.36
C TYR A 233 -14.81 5.55 -14.26
N TYR A 234 -15.95 5.23 -13.65
CA TYR A 234 -17.11 4.82 -14.38
C TYR A 234 -17.30 5.91 -15.43
N LYS A 235 -16.99 5.57 -16.68
CA LYS A 235 -17.09 6.48 -17.83
C LYS A 235 -18.53 6.98 -18.02
N ASN A 236 -19.45 6.36 -17.28
CA ASN A 236 -20.88 6.54 -17.27
C ASN A 236 -21.35 7.33 -16.02
N SER A 237 -20.50 7.51 -15.00
CA SER A 237 -20.75 8.41 -13.88
C SER A 237 -20.23 9.80 -14.28
N TYR A 238 -21.04 10.53 -15.02
CA TYR A 238 -20.76 11.92 -15.36
C TYR A 238 -21.49 12.84 -14.38
N VAL A 239 -20.85 13.95 -14.02
CA VAL A 239 -21.59 15.10 -13.49
C VAL A 239 -22.35 15.69 -14.67
N SER A 240 -23.66 15.50 -14.73
CA SER A 240 -24.50 16.34 -15.59
C SER A 240 -24.97 17.56 -14.83
N PHE A 241 -24.77 18.72 -15.43
CA PHE A 241 -25.52 19.91 -15.07
C PHE A 241 -26.94 19.74 -15.62
N SER A 242 -27.85 19.15 -14.84
CA SER A 242 -29.27 19.15 -15.18
C SER A 242 -29.90 20.42 -14.63
N GLY A 243 -30.33 21.32 -15.51
CA GLY A 243 -31.02 22.57 -15.16
C GLY A 243 -30.49 23.78 -15.92
N SER A 244 -31.26 24.87 -15.91
CA SER A 244 -30.82 26.16 -16.44
C SER A 244 -29.72 26.72 -15.56
N GLN A 245 -28.50 26.82 -16.08
CA GLN A 245 -27.43 27.58 -15.44
C GLN A 245 -27.92 29.01 -15.20
N PRO A 246 -27.54 29.66 -14.07
CA PRO A 246 -27.81 31.08 -13.90
C PRO A 246 -27.21 31.84 -15.09
N SER A 247 -28.06 32.52 -15.87
CA SER A 247 -27.63 33.27 -17.06
C SER A 247 -26.76 34.48 -16.70
N ASN A 248 -26.78 34.88 -15.43
CA ASN A 248 -26.07 36.03 -14.92
C ASN A 248 -24.86 35.58 -14.11
N THR A 249 -23.68 36.03 -14.52
CA THR A 249 -22.41 35.84 -13.80
C THR A 249 -22.14 36.94 -12.78
N SER A 250 -23.08 37.86 -12.60
CA SER A 250 -23.00 39.01 -11.70
C SER A 250 -24.29 39.09 -10.90
N PHE A 251 -24.20 38.79 -9.61
CA PHE A 251 -25.30 38.92 -8.66
C PHE A 251 -25.07 40.18 -7.83
N PRO A 252 -26.04 41.10 -7.73
CA PRO A 252 -25.95 42.19 -6.78
C PRO A 252 -25.88 41.60 -5.36
N THR A 253 -24.83 41.92 -4.62
CA THR A 253 -24.53 41.37 -3.29
C THR A 253 -25.40 41.98 -2.18
N SER A 254 -26.60 42.45 -2.50
CA SER A 254 -27.51 43.12 -1.56
C SER A 254 -28.33 42.15 -0.71
N ALA A 255 -28.11 40.84 -0.85
CA ALA A 255 -28.72 39.82 -0.01
C ALA A 255 -28.17 39.91 1.41
N VAL A 256 -28.99 40.44 2.34
CA VAL A 256 -28.66 40.55 3.77
C VAL A 256 -29.45 39.55 4.63
N SER A 257 -30.18 38.63 4.00
CA SER A 257 -30.93 37.56 4.65
C SER A 257 -30.92 36.28 3.81
N SER A 258 -31.11 35.13 4.46
CA SER A 258 -31.15 33.82 3.79
C SER A 258 -32.28 33.71 2.76
N GLY A 259 -33.41 34.37 2.98
CA GLY A 259 -34.53 34.42 2.03
C GLY A 259 -34.30 35.30 0.80
N ALA A 260 -33.22 36.09 0.78
CA ALA A 260 -32.80 36.92 -0.34
C ALA A 260 -31.55 36.38 -1.05
N ALA A 261 -31.01 35.24 -0.61
CA ALA A 261 -29.84 34.62 -1.21
C ALA A 261 -30.15 34.09 -2.62
N HIS A 262 -29.18 34.20 -3.53
CA HIS A 262 -29.26 33.62 -4.87
C HIS A 262 -28.46 32.32 -4.94
N ASP A 263 -29.01 31.29 -5.58
CA ASP A 263 -28.27 30.07 -5.89
C ASP A 263 -27.16 30.37 -6.90
N VAL A 264 -25.91 30.24 -6.47
CA VAL A 264 -24.72 30.49 -7.32
C VAL A 264 -24.21 29.20 -7.98
N LEU A 265 -24.50 28.04 -7.38
CA LEU A 265 -24.11 26.73 -7.88
C LEU A 265 -25.13 25.69 -7.41
N SER A 266 -25.63 24.88 -8.34
CA SER A 266 -26.39 23.66 -8.04
C SER A 266 -25.85 22.52 -8.89
N PHE A 267 -25.69 21.35 -8.28
CA PHE A 267 -25.33 20.11 -8.96
C PHE A 267 -26.05 18.94 -8.31
N SER A 268 -26.34 17.91 -9.10
CA SER A 268 -26.84 16.63 -8.62
C SER A 268 -25.80 15.56 -8.90
N ILE A 269 -25.60 14.66 -7.95
CA ILE A 269 -24.88 13.41 -8.15
C ILE A 269 -25.94 12.32 -8.17
N THR A 270 -26.21 11.78 -9.35
CA THR A 270 -27.22 10.74 -9.54
C THR A 270 -26.52 9.42 -9.78
N ASP A 271 -26.87 8.43 -8.96
CA ASP A 271 -26.53 7.03 -9.21
C ASP A 271 -27.57 6.47 -10.21
N ALA A 272 -27.11 5.99 -11.36
CA ALA A 272 -27.99 5.38 -12.34
C ALA A 272 -28.53 4.01 -11.89
N GLY A 273 -27.96 3.45 -10.81
CA GLY A 273 -28.20 2.09 -10.35
C GLY A 273 -27.69 1.04 -11.33
N GLY A 274 -27.91 -0.23 -10.98
CA GLY A 274 -27.64 -1.39 -11.84
C GLY A 274 -26.59 -2.37 -11.33
N ASP A 275 -25.79 -2.00 -10.34
CA ASP A 275 -24.77 -2.86 -9.72
C ASP A 275 -25.08 -3.25 -8.26
N GLY A 276 -26.11 -2.66 -7.66
CA GLY A 276 -26.56 -2.97 -6.30
C GLY A 276 -25.67 -2.37 -5.20
N VAL A 277 -24.79 -1.42 -5.53
CA VAL A 277 -23.84 -0.80 -4.59
C VAL A 277 -24.10 0.71 -4.50
N PRO A 278 -24.07 1.31 -3.29
CA PRO A 278 -24.28 2.76 -3.17
C PRO A 278 -23.11 3.58 -3.73
N THR A 279 -23.40 4.61 -4.55
CA THR A 279 -22.41 5.62 -4.96
C THR A 279 -21.81 6.36 -3.76
N LYS A 280 -20.49 6.28 -3.59
CA LYS A 280 -19.75 6.99 -2.54
C LYS A 280 -19.04 8.22 -3.08
N VAL A 281 -19.49 9.41 -2.67
CA VAL A 281 -18.82 10.68 -2.97
C VAL A 281 -17.72 10.92 -1.92
N SER A 282 -16.46 10.71 -2.27
CA SER A 282 -15.34 10.81 -1.32
C SER A 282 -14.75 12.22 -1.20
N LYS A 283 -14.88 13.05 -2.23
CA LYS A 283 -14.33 14.42 -2.24
C LYS A 283 -15.02 15.33 -3.25
N ILE A 284 -15.43 16.51 -2.81
CA ILE A 284 -15.83 17.63 -3.68
C ILE A 284 -14.83 18.77 -3.46
N ARG A 285 -14.22 19.28 -4.54
CA ARG A 285 -13.29 20.40 -4.47
C ARG A 285 -13.81 21.56 -5.31
N ILE A 286 -14.27 22.62 -4.65
CA ILE A 286 -14.63 23.88 -5.28
C ILE A 286 -13.38 24.75 -5.32
N LYS A 287 -12.90 25.11 -6.52
CA LYS A 287 -11.74 26.00 -6.69
C LYS A 287 -12.21 27.42 -6.96
N ASN A 288 -12.00 28.33 -6.02
CA ASN A 288 -12.16 29.76 -6.28
C ASN A 288 -10.89 30.29 -6.99
N LYS A 289 -11.04 30.75 -8.24
CA LYS A 289 -9.93 31.30 -9.04
C LYS A 289 -9.51 32.71 -8.57
N PHE A 290 -10.31 33.39 -7.76
CA PHE A 290 -10.10 34.79 -7.35
C PHE A 290 -10.23 34.97 -5.81
N PRO A 291 -9.16 34.73 -5.04
CA PRO A 291 -9.20 34.75 -3.58
C PRO A 291 -9.35 36.15 -2.95
N ALA A 292 -9.36 37.23 -3.72
CA ALA A 292 -9.54 38.58 -3.19
C ALA A 292 -11.02 38.96 -2.94
N ASN A 293 -11.97 38.27 -3.61
CA ASN A 293 -13.41 38.52 -3.51
C ASN A 293 -14.12 37.34 -2.82
N ARG A 294 -13.67 36.98 -1.61
CA ARG A 294 -14.13 35.76 -0.94
C ARG A 294 -15.59 35.90 -0.54
N ALA A 295 -16.47 35.08 -1.10
CA ALA A 295 -17.63 34.63 -0.34
C ALA A 295 -17.08 33.88 0.88
N ASP A 296 -17.54 34.24 2.07
CA ASP A 296 -17.24 33.47 3.28
C ASP A 296 -18.09 32.19 3.24
N TRP A 297 -17.45 31.05 3.07
CA TRP A 297 -18.12 29.76 2.93
C TRP A 297 -18.37 29.06 4.28
N SER A 298 -17.98 29.69 5.39
CA SER A 298 -18.13 29.11 6.73
C SER A 298 -19.59 28.80 7.09
N ASP A 299 -20.55 29.55 6.52
CA ASP A 299 -22.00 29.39 6.77
C ASP A 299 -22.79 28.78 5.59
N CYS A 300 -22.17 28.53 4.44
CA CYS A 300 -22.89 28.21 3.19
C CYS A 300 -23.15 26.71 2.93
N ILE A 301 -22.68 25.82 3.81
CA ILE A 301 -22.95 24.38 3.70
C ILE A 301 -23.94 23.99 4.81
N ALA A 302 -25.18 24.44 4.67
CA ALA A 302 -26.29 24.01 5.51
C ALA A 302 -27.26 23.18 4.66
N GLY A 303 -27.41 21.89 4.97
CA GLY A 303 -28.46 21.05 4.37
C GLY A 303 -27.99 19.65 3.99
N GLY A 304 -27.87 18.77 4.99
CA GLY A 304 -27.92 17.33 4.77
C GLY A 304 -29.25 16.79 5.29
N SER A 305 -30.30 16.77 4.46
CA SER A 305 -31.38 15.80 4.66
C SER A 305 -31.28 14.76 3.55
N ALA A 306 -30.79 13.58 3.94
CA ALA A 306 -30.92 12.39 3.10
C ALA A 306 -32.42 12.07 2.97
N LYS A 307 -32.88 11.92 1.73
CA LYS A 307 -34.05 11.10 1.42
C LYS A 307 -33.55 9.81 0.77
#